data_AF-A0AA90P7V1-F1
#
_entry.id   AF-A0AA90P7V1-F1
#
_cell.length_a   1.000
_cell.length_b   1.000
_cell.length_c   1.000
_cell.angle_alpha   90.00
_cell.angle_beta   90.00
_cell.angle_gamma   90.00
#
_symmetry.space_group_name_H-M   'P 1'
#
loop_
_entity.id
_entity.type
_entity.pdbx_description
1 polymer ?
#
loop_
_entity_poly.entity_id
_entity_poly.type
_entity_poly.pdbx_seq_one_letter_code
_entity_poly.pdbx_strand_id
1 'polypeptide(L)'
;YGIDLSVYEQITLMLVLMITSKGIAGVPGVSFVVLLATLGTVGIPIEGLAFIAGIDRILDMGRTVVNVIGNSLAAIVISKWEGQ
;
A
#
# COMPACT_ATOMS: atom_id res chain seq x y z
N TYR A 1 16.63 -0.86 13.75
CA TYR A 1 17.35 -1.76 12.84
C TYR A 1 18.54 -1.11 12.12
N GLY A 2 18.69 0.22 12.06
CA GLY A 2 19.90 0.83 11.45
C GLY A 2 20.10 0.48 9.98
N ILE A 3 19.01 0.14 9.28
CA ILE A 3 19.01 -0.24 7.87
C ILE A 3 19.01 1.04 7.05
N ASP A 4 20.07 1.26 6.30
CA ASP A 4 20.13 2.32 5.32
C ASP A 4 19.54 1.79 4.01
N LEU A 5 18.44 2.39 3.56
CA LEU A 5 17.84 2.09 2.27
C LEU A 5 18.37 3.10 1.26
N SER A 6 19.15 2.63 0.29
CA SER A 6 19.58 3.45 -0.83
C SER A 6 18.37 3.99 -1.59
N VAL A 7 18.54 5.13 -2.28
CA VAL A 7 17.47 5.72 -3.10
C VAL A 7 16.92 4.72 -4.13
N TYR A 8 17.79 3.86 -4.66
CA TYR A 8 17.40 2.79 -5.58
C TYR A 8 16.46 1.76 -4.94
N GLU A 9 16.78 1.31 -3.72
CA GLU A 9 15.94 0.37 -2.98
C GLU A 9 14.61 0.99 -2.58
N GLN A 10 14.59 2.28 -2.19
CA GLN A 10 13.35 3.00 -1.87
C GLN A 10 12.42 3.09 -3.09
N ILE A 11 12.96 3.46 -4.25
CA ILE A 11 12.18 3.53 -5.49
C ILE A 11 11.67 2.14 -5.88
N THR A 12 12.53 1.12 -5.80
CA THR A 12 12.17 -0.26 -6.15
C THR A 12 11.06 -0.77 -5.23
N LEU A 13 11.19 -0.57 -3.92
CA LEU A 13 10.18 -0.94 -2.93
C LEU A 13 8.86 -0.21 -3.18
N MET A 14 8.88 1.09 -3.46
CA MET A 14 7.67 1.84 -3.83
C MET A 14 7.00 1.28 -5.08
N LEU A 15 7.77 0.98 -6.13
CA LEU A 15 7.24 0.43 -7.39
C LEU A 15 6.61 -0.94 -7.17
N VAL A 16 7.29 -1.84 -6.46
CA VAL A 16 6.78 -3.17 -6.14
C VAL A 16 5.48 -3.06 -5.35
N LEU A 17 5.47 -2.27 -4.27
CA LEU A 17 4.27 -2.06 -3.45
C LEU A 17 3.11 -1.46 -4.24
N MET A 18 3.37 -0.51 -5.14
CA MET A 18 2.34 0.06 -6.01
C MET A 18 1.74 -0.97 -6.98
N ILE A 19 2.58 -1.78 -7.64
CA ILE A 19 2.12 -2.82 -8.57
C ILE A 19 1.31 -3.87 -7.81
N THR A 20 1.82 -4.37 -6.70
CA THR A 20 1.13 -5.41 -5.91
C THR A 20 -0.17 -4.88 -5.31
N SER A 21 -0.24 -3.60 -4.94
CA SER A 21 -1.47 -2.97 -4.41
C SER A 21 -2.68 -3.07 -5.35
N LYS A 22 -2.48 -3.12 -6.67
CA LYS A 22 -3.57 -3.20 -7.64
C LYS A 22 -4.10 -4.63 -7.83
N GLY A 23 -3.31 -5.66 -7.52
CA GLY A 23 -3.68 -7.08 -7.67
C GLY A 23 -4.57 -7.64 -6.55
N ILE A 24 -4.91 -6.83 -5.55
CA ILE A 24 -5.52 -7.27 -4.28
C ILE A 24 -6.99 -6.86 -4.14
N ALA A 25 -7.55 -6.14 -5.13
CA ALA A 25 -8.88 -5.54 -5.03
C ALA A 25 -9.96 -6.58 -4.64
N GLY A 26 -10.50 -6.46 -3.42
CA GLY A 26 -11.69 -7.19 -2.97
C GLY A 26 -11.57 -8.02 -1.69
N VAL A 27 -10.37 -8.21 -1.13
CA VAL A 27 -10.19 -9.05 0.07
C VAL A 27 -9.67 -8.24 1.27
N PRO A 28 -10.41 -8.17 2.40
CA PRO A 28 -9.95 -7.49 3.62
C PRO A 28 -8.66 -8.10 4.18
N GLY A 29 -7.75 -7.28 4.70
CA GLY A 29 -6.54 -7.72 5.40
C GLY A 29 -5.38 -8.23 4.51
N VAL A 30 -5.54 -8.26 3.18
CA VAL A 30 -4.47 -8.74 2.28
C VAL A 30 -3.29 -7.77 2.19
N SER A 31 -3.48 -6.50 2.51
CA SER A 31 -2.37 -5.54 2.48
C SER A 31 -1.26 -5.86 3.48
N PHE A 32 -1.57 -6.46 4.63
CA PHE A 32 -0.58 -6.86 5.62
C PHE A 32 0.25 -8.05 5.13
N VAL A 33 -0.41 -9.01 4.46
CA VAL A 33 0.22 -10.17 3.82
C VAL A 33 1.16 -9.75 2.70
N VAL A 34 0.77 -8.75 1.91
CA VAL A 34 1.61 -8.21 0.84
C VAL A 34 2.81 -7.46 1.39
N LEU A 35 2.61 -6.68 2.46
CA LEU A 35 3.73 -6.03 3.13
C LEU A 35 4.74 -7.05 3.69
N LEU A 36 4.27 -8.15 4.30
CA LEU A 36 5.14 -9.28 4.70
C LEU A 36 5.95 -9.82 3.53
N ALA A 37 5.28 -10.12 2.42
CA ALA A 37 5.92 -10.68 1.24
C ALA A 37 6.98 -9.74 0.65
N THR A 38 6.69 -8.44 0.56
CA THR A 38 7.61 -7.45 -0.01
C THR A 38 8.79 -7.15 0.92
N LEU A 39 8.59 -7.06 2.23
CA LEU A 39 9.70 -6.84 3.17
C LEU A 39 10.72 -7.99 3.13
N GLY A 40 10.24 -9.23 2.98
CA GLY A 40 11.10 -10.39 2.79
C GLY A 40 11.96 -10.33 1.52
N THR A 41 11.46 -9.70 0.45
CA THR A 41 12.22 -9.53 -0.81
C THR A 41 13.31 -8.46 -0.74
N VAL A 42 13.20 -7.50 0.18
CA VAL A 42 14.13 -6.37 0.34
C VAL A 42 15.04 -6.54 1.57
N GLY A 43 14.99 -7.71 2.22
CA GLY A 43 15.85 -8.01 3.38
C GLY A 43 15.52 -7.22 4.64
N ILE A 44 14.31 -6.64 4.71
CA ILE A 44 13.87 -5.89 5.90
C ILE A 44 13.31 -6.90 6.93
N PRO A 45 13.72 -6.81 8.21
CA PRO A 45 13.31 -7.77 9.23
C PRO A 45 11.80 -7.77 9.43
N ILE A 46 11.19 -8.94 9.26
CA ILE A 46 9.73 -9.12 9.36
C ILE A 46 9.23 -8.97 10.79
N GLU A 47 10.10 -9.11 11.79
CA GLU A 47 9.72 -8.89 13.20
C GLU A 47 9.33 -7.43 13.45
N GLY A 48 9.85 -6.50 12.63
CA GLY A 48 9.42 -5.10 12.60
C GLY A 48 7.92 -4.95 12.32
N LEU A 49 7.34 -5.88 11.56
CA LEU A 49 5.93 -5.84 11.20
C LEU A 49 5.03 -6.27 12.37
N ALA A 50 5.51 -7.13 13.26
CA ALA A 50 4.76 -7.54 14.45
C ALA A 50 4.40 -6.34 15.35
N PHE A 51 5.24 -5.29 15.36
CA PHE A 51 4.95 -4.05 16.10
C PHE A 51 3.75 -3.28 15.54
N ILE A 52 3.51 -3.33 14.22
CA ILE A 52 2.40 -2.62 13.60
C ILE A 52 1.18 -3.51 13.33
N ALA A 53 1.31 -4.82 13.53
CA ALA A 53 0.20 -5.78 13.42
C ALA A 53 -1.00 -5.39 14.28
N GLY A 54 -0.75 -4.86 15.48
CA GLY A 54 -1.81 -4.42 16.40
C GLY A 54 -2.65 -3.25 15.89
N ILE A 55 -2.11 -2.44 14.98
CA ILE A 55 -2.82 -1.29 14.39
C ILE A 55 -3.25 -1.54 12.93
N ASP A 56 -2.90 -2.69 12.35
CA ASP A 56 -3.18 -3.01 10.95
C ASP A 56 -4.66 -2.82 10.61
N ARG A 57 -5.56 -3.22 11.50
CA ARG A 57 -7.01 -3.06 11.29
C ARG A 57 -7.42 -1.60 11.12
N ILE A 58 -6.84 -0.68 11.90
CA ILE A 58 -7.13 0.76 11.81
C ILE A 58 -6.53 1.33 10.53
N LEU A 59 -5.30 0.95 10.21
CA LEU A 59 -4.62 1.37 8.98
C LEU A 59 -5.36 0.88 7.73
N ASP A 60 -5.91 -0.33 7.76
CA ASP A 60 -6.69 -0.91 6.67
C ASP A 60 -8.01 -0.16 6.43
N MET A 61 -8.68 0.27 7.50
CA MET A 61 -9.85 1.15 7.39
C MET A 61 -9.46 2.51 6.79
N GLY A 62 -8.37 3.11 7.24
CA GLY A 62 -7.85 4.37 6.67
C GLY A 62 -7.53 4.24 5.18
N ARG A 63 -6.90 3.13 4.76
CA ARG A 63 -6.62 2.82 3.36
C ARG A 63 -7.90 2.72 2.54
N THR A 64 -8.93 2.08 3.08
CA THR A 64 -10.24 1.98 2.42
C THR A 64 -10.84 3.36 2.19
N VAL A 65 -10.79 4.25 3.18
CA VAL A 65 -11.32 5.62 3.07
C VAL A 65 -10.63 6.40 1.96
N VAL A 66 -9.28 6.41 1.93
CA VAL A 66 -8.55 7.14 0.88
C VAL A 66 -8.76 6.55 -0.50
N ASN A 67 -8.93 5.23 -0.61
CA ASN A 67 -9.24 4.57 -1.88
C ASN A 67 -10.64 4.97 -2.40
N VAL A 68 -11.64 5.01 -1.53
CA VAL A 68 -12.99 5.47 -1.91
C VAL A 68 -12.95 6.92 -2.35
N ILE A 69 -12.30 7.81 -1.58
CA ILE A 69 -12.15 9.23 -1.93
C ILE A 69 -11.44 9.37 -3.29
N GLY A 70 -10.34 8.66 -3.50
CA GLY A 70 -9.58 8.71 -4.76
C GLY A 70 -10.40 8.27 -5.97
N ASN A 71 -11.17 7.19 -5.85
CA ASN A 71 -12.03 6.71 -6.93
C ASN A 71 -13.21 7.65 -7.20
N SER A 72 -13.85 8.20 -6.16
CA SER A 72 -14.92 9.19 -6.31
C SER A 72 -14.41 10.48 -6.96
N LEU A 73 -13.22 10.96 -6.56
CA LEU A 73 -12.60 12.12 -7.17
C LEU A 73 -12.22 11.84 -8.64
N ALA A 74 -11.69 10.66 -8.94
CA ALA A 74 -11.37 10.25 -10.31
C ALA A 74 -12.62 10.29 -11.20
N ALA A 75 -13.76 9.79 -10.73
CA ALA A 75 -15.02 9.87 -11.47
C ALA A 75 -15.43 11.33 -11.79
N ILE A 76 -15.31 12.24 -10.81
CA ILE A 76 -15.61 13.67 -11.02
C ILE A 76 -14.63 14.30 -12.02
N VAL A 77 -13.34 13.99 -11.91
CA VAL A 77 -12.30 14.52 -12.81
C VAL A 77 -12.52 14.03 -14.23
N ILE A 78 -12.86 12.75 -14.42
CA ILE A 78 -13.17 12.17 -15.72
C ILE A 78 -14.44 12.81 -16.30
N SER A 79 -15.53 12.93 -15.54
CA SER A 79 -16.77 13.62 -15.96
C SER A 79 -16.46 15.02 -16.50
N LYS A 80 -15.71 15.81 -15.73
CA LYS A 80 -15.33 17.17 -16.12
C LYS A 80 -14.44 17.19 -17.37
N TRP A 81 -13.58 16.19 -17.55
CA TRP A 81 -12.73 16.08 -18.74
C TRP A 81 -13.51 15.66 -19.99
N GLU A 82 -14.54 14.83 -19.83
CA GLU A 82 -15.48 14.44 -20.89
C GLU A 82 -16.53 15.53 -21.19
N GLY A 83 -16.56 16.62 -20.43
CA GLY A 83 -17.46 17.75 -20.64
C GLY A 83 -18.86 17.56 -20.05
N GLN A 84 -19.02 16.63 -19.11
CA GLN A 84 -20.24 16.41 -18.31
C GLN A 84 -20.15 17.07 -16.94
#